data_AF-K2HWD6-F1
#
_entry.id   AF-K2HWD6-F1
#
_cell.length_a   1.000
_cell.length_b   1.000
_cell.length_c   1.000
_cell.angle_alpha   90.00
_cell.angle_beta   90.00
_cell.angle_gamma   90.00
#
_symmetry.space_group_name_H-M   'P 1'
#
loop_
_entity.id
_entity.type
_entity.pdbx_description
1 polymer ?
#
loop_
_entity_poly.entity_id
_entity_poly.type
_entity_poly.pdbx_seq_one_letter_code
_entity_poly.pdbx_strand_id
1 'polypeptide(L)'
;MSLNEILETEFLRRPVERWKDLIPIIKSFSIPTSFFIYLSNKLPIEKAYHLIEHHPKLYKNLFIRLVKENTTIEYWDKLTNILLPLADGNPNISSDLLNIFIAKAYKFNEHIDTTFIEYILNNQHINFKQAVTKLYKDKRYISYILKKSDRYAVELYCTYIHSLLVKPTFDWINEAVQRDVKISIPICSTPQLLTSLSIHDQFQLLKKALQKEPKFILVTSLRNIIDSLNESDLSDCLQIVEPGMMYNCICLGNDGIEDILKNIRSIIIIKQNIDSLNNDYDKCYSFFDSLFSKTKANFNEVYEYLILKEYYFACAVCLVMYKQHHLAIELLLKHMEVLPSKEEVLQLVMKLSLEIENKEYQIDLFDKFLRLSVELDISSKVFNQILKDQFKANSSFVVKYFLDVTFKEPIDLAYEPLLYKIEPSLLSKFEQIKYRNKNTILEDGKVLQLQLLSSLNKSIDFSVQTTVKLLGEHEHFVVWCPKQHSFDLETIEEIIKEFQLKYPTNKVVKELIDLYHQFKTNNNKGKLICPFCLKHTLTK
;
A
#
# COMPACT_ATOMS: atom_id res chain seq x y z
N MET A 1 -43.91 -55.30 -60.82
CA MET A 1 -43.43 -54.36 -59.78
C MET A 1 -41.92 -54.39 -59.75
N SER A 2 -41.29 -53.22 -59.70
CA SER A 2 -39.84 -53.15 -59.45
C SER A 2 -39.51 -53.68 -58.05
N LEU A 3 -38.29 -54.15 -57.83
CA LEU A 3 -37.85 -54.64 -56.51
C LEU A 3 -38.04 -53.57 -55.41
N ASN A 4 -37.83 -52.30 -55.76
CA ASN A 4 -38.05 -51.17 -54.86
C ASN A 4 -39.54 -51.01 -54.51
N GLU A 5 -40.47 -51.15 -55.46
CA GLU A 5 -41.93 -51.11 -55.18
C GLU A 5 -42.37 -52.26 -54.28
N ILE A 6 -41.79 -53.46 -54.46
CA ILE A 6 -42.08 -54.62 -53.61
C ILE A 6 -41.59 -54.35 -52.20
N LEU A 7 -40.31 -53.95 -52.04
CA LEU A 7 -39.75 -53.65 -50.73
C LEU A 7 -40.50 -52.52 -50.04
N GLU A 8 -40.85 -51.45 -50.76
CA GLU A 8 -41.66 -50.35 -50.23
C GLU A 8 -43.00 -50.87 -49.69
N THR A 9 -43.71 -51.67 -50.48
CA THR A 9 -45.01 -52.24 -50.08
C THR A 9 -44.88 -53.10 -48.83
N GLU A 10 -43.82 -53.91 -48.76
CA GLU A 10 -43.55 -54.77 -47.60
C GLU A 10 -43.19 -53.97 -46.35
N PHE A 11 -42.37 -52.92 -46.46
CA PHE A 11 -42.02 -52.06 -45.32
C PHE A 11 -43.22 -51.25 -44.81
N LEU A 12 -44.11 -50.78 -45.69
CA LEU A 12 -45.30 -50.04 -45.29
C LEU A 12 -46.36 -50.94 -44.63
N ARG A 13 -46.49 -52.20 -45.08
CA ARG A 13 -47.52 -53.13 -44.60
C ARG A 13 -47.11 -53.95 -43.38
N ARG A 14 -45.83 -54.35 -43.27
CA ARG A 14 -45.38 -55.25 -42.20
C ARG A 14 -45.21 -54.51 -40.87
N PRO A 15 -45.51 -55.18 -39.74
CA PRO A 15 -45.09 -54.70 -38.43
C PRO A 15 -43.56 -54.70 -38.34
N VAL A 16 -43.01 -53.75 -37.58
CA VAL A 16 -41.57 -53.48 -37.51
C VAL A 16 -40.76 -54.72 -37.11
N GLU A 17 -41.31 -55.56 -36.23
CA GLU A 17 -40.68 -56.79 -35.73
C GLU A 17 -40.41 -57.82 -36.84
N ARG A 18 -41.12 -57.69 -37.97
CA ARG A 18 -40.97 -58.54 -39.16
C ARG A 18 -40.09 -57.91 -40.25
N TRP A 19 -39.53 -56.73 -40.02
CA TRP A 19 -38.59 -56.11 -40.96
C TRP A 19 -37.24 -56.83 -41.00
N LYS A 20 -36.86 -57.52 -39.92
CA LYS A 20 -35.68 -58.40 -39.88
C LYS A 20 -35.67 -59.46 -40.99
N ASP A 21 -36.85 -59.90 -41.43
CA ASP A 21 -37.01 -60.90 -42.50
C ASP A 21 -36.62 -60.33 -43.87
N LEU A 22 -36.54 -59.00 -44.00
CA LEU A 22 -36.15 -58.29 -45.22
C LEU A 22 -34.63 -58.05 -45.29
N ILE A 23 -33.88 -58.27 -44.20
CA ILE A 23 -32.42 -58.05 -44.15
C ILE A 23 -31.66 -58.86 -45.21
N PRO A 24 -31.93 -60.16 -45.41
CA PRO A 24 -31.20 -60.94 -46.42
C PRO A 24 -31.41 -60.36 -47.82
N ILE A 25 -32.64 -59.94 -48.14
CA ILE A 25 -33.01 -59.37 -49.43
C ILE A 25 -32.28 -58.03 -49.65
N ILE A 26 -32.30 -57.16 -48.64
CA ILE A 26 -31.59 -55.86 -48.70
C ILE A 26 -30.10 -56.05 -48.98
N LYS A 27 -29.45 -56.99 -48.29
CA LYS A 27 -28.03 -57.29 -48.47
C LYS A 27 -27.73 -57.89 -49.85
N SER A 28 -28.53 -58.86 -50.29
CA SER A 28 -28.33 -59.55 -51.57
C SER A 28 -28.47 -58.62 -52.78
N PHE A 29 -29.33 -57.60 -52.69
CA PHE A 29 -29.61 -56.71 -53.83
C PHE A 29 -28.94 -55.33 -53.72
N SER A 30 -28.11 -55.09 -52.70
CA SER A 30 -27.35 -53.84 -52.54
C SER A 30 -28.23 -52.58 -52.68
N ILE A 31 -29.38 -52.60 -52.02
CA ILE A 31 -30.40 -51.54 -52.10
C ILE A 31 -29.77 -50.18 -51.74
N PRO A 32 -29.91 -49.15 -52.59
CA PRO A 32 -29.19 -47.89 -52.41
C PRO A 32 -29.75 -47.07 -51.23
N THR A 33 -28.90 -46.24 -50.63
CA THR A 33 -29.29 -45.31 -49.55
C THR A 33 -30.48 -44.40 -49.92
N SER A 34 -30.60 -44.03 -51.20
CA SER A 34 -31.71 -43.20 -51.70
C SER A 34 -33.08 -43.87 -51.48
N PHE A 35 -33.17 -45.19 -51.55
CA PHE A 35 -34.40 -45.94 -51.26
C PHE A 35 -34.79 -45.81 -49.79
N PHE A 36 -33.84 -45.98 -48.87
CA PHE A 36 -34.11 -45.85 -47.43
C PHE A 36 -34.47 -44.42 -47.03
N ILE A 37 -33.86 -43.41 -47.67
CA ILE A 37 -34.24 -42.00 -47.48
C ILE A 37 -35.68 -41.77 -47.96
N TYR A 38 -36.02 -42.28 -49.14
CA TYR A 38 -37.38 -42.20 -49.69
C TYR A 38 -38.41 -42.86 -48.77
N LEU A 39 -38.13 -44.08 -48.32
CA LEU A 39 -39.00 -44.86 -47.45
C LEU A 39 -39.16 -44.19 -46.08
N SER A 40 -38.07 -43.68 -45.49
CA SER A 40 -38.11 -42.89 -44.25
C SER A 40 -39.14 -41.77 -44.37
N ASN A 41 -39.05 -40.93 -45.41
CA ASN A 41 -39.96 -39.78 -45.59
C ASN A 41 -41.44 -40.17 -45.76
N LYS A 42 -41.75 -41.42 -46.13
CA LYS A 42 -43.12 -41.94 -46.23
C LYS A 42 -43.66 -42.52 -44.92
N LEU A 43 -42.79 -42.81 -43.96
CA LEU A 43 -43.15 -43.42 -42.68
C LEU A 43 -43.31 -42.36 -41.58
N PRO A 44 -44.24 -42.58 -40.63
CA PRO A 44 -44.23 -41.86 -39.35
C PRO A 44 -42.85 -41.98 -38.69
N ILE A 45 -42.41 -40.91 -38.02
CA ILE A 45 -41.05 -40.83 -37.48
C ILE A 45 -40.76 -42.03 -36.56
N GLU A 46 -41.75 -42.48 -35.80
CA GLU A 46 -41.70 -43.63 -34.88
C GLU A 46 -41.25 -44.92 -35.58
N LYS A 47 -41.78 -45.17 -36.78
CA LYS A 47 -41.42 -46.35 -37.58
C LYS A 47 -40.11 -46.15 -38.33
N ALA A 48 -39.85 -44.93 -38.79
CA ALA A 48 -38.65 -44.60 -39.54
C ALA A 48 -37.36 -44.85 -38.74
N TYR A 49 -37.41 -44.74 -37.40
CA TYR A 49 -36.29 -45.07 -36.52
C TYR A 49 -35.75 -46.47 -36.73
N HIS A 50 -36.61 -47.47 -36.90
CA HIS A 50 -36.17 -48.85 -37.03
C HIS A 50 -35.41 -49.14 -38.33
N LEU A 51 -35.52 -48.26 -39.33
CA LEU A 51 -34.73 -48.38 -40.56
C LEU A 51 -33.23 -48.14 -40.31
N ILE A 52 -32.85 -47.45 -39.22
CA ILE A 52 -31.44 -47.18 -38.91
C ILE A 52 -30.68 -48.47 -38.56
N GLU A 53 -31.34 -49.47 -37.99
CA GLU A 53 -30.76 -50.79 -37.67
C GLU A 53 -30.32 -51.52 -38.94
N HIS A 54 -31.02 -51.26 -40.04
CA HIS A 54 -30.73 -51.85 -41.35
C HIS A 54 -29.80 -50.96 -42.18
N HIS A 55 -29.82 -49.65 -41.95
CA HIS A 55 -29.03 -48.70 -42.70
C HIS A 55 -28.55 -47.51 -41.84
N PRO A 56 -27.42 -47.65 -41.13
CA PRO A 56 -26.95 -46.66 -40.16
C PRO A 56 -26.83 -45.24 -40.71
N LYS A 57 -26.38 -45.05 -41.96
CA LYS A 57 -26.22 -43.71 -42.58
C LYS A 57 -27.53 -42.91 -42.72
N LEU A 58 -28.69 -43.53 -42.46
CA LEU A 58 -29.99 -42.86 -42.47
C LEU A 58 -30.14 -41.82 -41.34
N TYR A 59 -29.31 -41.88 -40.30
CA TYR A 59 -29.38 -40.96 -39.15
C TYR A 59 -29.37 -39.48 -39.55
N LYS A 60 -28.68 -39.10 -40.63
CA LYS A 60 -28.66 -37.71 -41.11
C LYS A 60 -30.03 -37.25 -41.56
N ASN A 61 -30.74 -38.10 -42.30
CA ASN A 61 -32.11 -37.82 -42.72
C ASN A 61 -33.06 -37.78 -41.52
N LEU A 62 -32.93 -38.73 -40.59
CA LEU A 62 -33.74 -38.74 -39.37
C LEU A 62 -33.51 -37.48 -38.54
N PHE A 63 -32.27 -37.05 -38.31
CA PHE A 63 -31.96 -35.81 -37.60
C PHE A 63 -32.62 -34.58 -38.26
N ILE A 64 -32.52 -34.44 -39.58
CA ILE A 64 -33.19 -33.36 -40.31
C ILE A 64 -34.70 -33.39 -40.09
N ARG A 65 -35.31 -34.58 -40.09
CA ARG A 65 -36.74 -34.75 -39.83
C ARG A 65 -37.11 -34.38 -38.39
N LEU A 66 -36.31 -34.76 -37.40
CA LEU A 66 -36.55 -34.37 -35.99
C LEU A 66 -36.57 -32.87 -35.76
N VAL A 67 -35.71 -32.14 -36.49
CA VAL A 67 -35.69 -30.68 -36.49
C VAL A 67 -36.96 -30.14 -37.17
N LYS A 68 -37.26 -30.62 -38.38
CA LYS A 68 -38.38 -30.12 -39.20
C LYS A 68 -39.77 -30.44 -38.64
N GLU A 69 -39.97 -31.64 -38.12
CA GLU A 69 -41.26 -32.15 -37.65
C GLU A 69 -41.53 -31.78 -36.18
N ASN A 70 -40.66 -30.99 -35.56
CA ASN A 70 -40.76 -30.56 -34.16
C ASN A 70 -41.06 -31.70 -33.16
N THR A 71 -40.37 -32.82 -33.31
CA THR A 71 -40.60 -34.03 -32.51
C THR A 71 -40.24 -33.86 -31.02
N THR A 72 -40.78 -34.74 -30.17
CA THR A 72 -40.53 -34.78 -28.72
C THR A 72 -39.12 -35.24 -28.38
N ILE A 73 -38.62 -34.89 -27.18
CA ILE A 73 -37.28 -35.23 -26.70
C ILE A 73 -36.98 -36.74 -26.73
N GLU A 74 -38.00 -37.59 -26.52
CA GLU A 74 -37.90 -39.06 -26.57
C GLU A 74 -37.26 -39.56 -27.88
N TYR A 75 -37.64 -38.98 -29.03
CA TYR A 75 -37.09 -39.39 -30.32
C TYR A 75 -35.65 -38.91 -30.50
N TRP A 76 -35.32 -37.74 -29.97
CA TRP A 76 -33.94 -37.26 -29.94
C TRP A 76 -33.05 -38.17 -29.09
N ASP A 77 -33.55 -38.63 -27.93
CA ASP A 77 -32.87 -39.60 -27.07
C ASP A 77 -32.68 -40.94 -27.78
N LYS A 78 -33.73 -41.45 -28.44
CA LYS A 78 -33.64 -42.68 -29.26
C LYS A 78 -32.56 -42.56 -30.34
N LEU A 79 -32.52 -41.46 -31.09
CA LEU A 79 -31.50 -41.25 -32.13
C LEU A 79 -30.09 -41.26 -31.53
N THR A 80 -29.92 -40.55 -30.42
CA THR A 80 -28.65 -40.42 -29.71
C THR A 80 -28.17 -41.77 -29.19
N ASN A 81 -29.05 -42.54 -28.52
CA ASN A 81 -28.74 -43.85 -27.95
C ASN A 81 -28.36 -44.88 -29.02
N ILE A 82 -28.95 -44.80 -30.21
CA ILE A 82 -28.60 -45.66 -31.34
C ILE A 82 -27.21 -45.31 -31.89
N LEU A 83 -26.88 -44.03 -31.95
CA LEU A 83 -25.61 -43.56 -32.52
C LEU A 83 -24.42 -43.70 -31.57
N LEU A 84 -24.65 -43.63 -30.26
CA LEU A 84 -23.60 -43.71 -29.24
C LEU A 84 -22.68 -44.95 -29.43
N PRO A 85 -23.20 -46.20 -29.53
CA PRO A 85 -22.36 -47.38 -29.79
C PRO A 85 -21.68 -47.39 -31.16
N LEU A 86 -22.27 -46.72 -32.15
CA LEU A 86 -21.75 -46.66 -33.53
C LEU A 86 -20.65 -45.60 -33.71
N ALA A 87 -20.51 -44.69 -32.75
CA ALA A 87 -19.51 -43.64 -32.76
C ALA A 87 -18.11 -44.15 -32.37
N ASP A 88 -18.02 -45.27 -31.65
CA ASP A 88 -16.76 -45.89 -31.27
C ASP A 88 -16.01 -46.36 -32.53
N GLY A 89 -14.92 -45.65 -32.87
CA GLY A 89 -14.13 -45.91 -34.07
C GLY A 89 -14.62 -45.23 -35.37
N ASN A 90 -15.65 -44.38 -35.33
CA ASN A 90 -16.16 -43.67 -36.52
C ASN A 90 -16.21 -42.14 -36.33
N PRO A 91 -15.16 -41.40 -36.74
CA PRO A 91 -15.07 -39.95 -36.55
C PRO A 91 -16.22 -39.14 -37.17
N ASN A 92 -16.80 -39.61 -38.28
CA ASN A 92 -17.91 -38.93 -38.94
C ASN A 92 -19.18 -39.02 -38.09
N ILE A 93 -19.48 -40.21 -37.57
CA ILE A 93 -20.62 -40.39 -36.66
C ILE A 93 -20.39 -39.59 -35.37
N SER A 94 -19.16 -39.55 -34.84
CA SER A 94 -18.86 -38.76 -33.65
C SER A 94 -19.07 -37.25 -33.85
N SER A 95 -18.64 -36.71 -34.98
CA SER A 95 -18.85 -35.30 -35.32
C SER A 95 -20.33 -34.96 -35.52
N ASP A 96 -21.08 -35.84 -36.19
CA ASP A 96 -22.51 -35.63 -36.40
C ASP A 96 -23.31 -35.79 -35.10
N LEU A 97 -22.94 -36.74 -34.24
CA LEU A 97 -23.55 -36.92 -32.91
C LEU A 97 -23.35 -35.68 -32.03
N LEU A 98 -22.17 -35.04 -32.07
CA LEU A 98 -21.94 -33.75 -31.43
C LEU A 98 -22.94 -32.67 -31.92
N ASN A 99 -23.18 -32.57 -33.23
CA ASN A 99 -24.14 -31.60 -33.76
C ASN A 99 -25.59 -31.92 -33.35
N ILE A 100 -25.96 -33.20 -33.27
CA ILE A 100 -27.27 -33.65 -32.80
C ILE A 100 -27.48 -33.23 -31.34
N PHE A 101 -26.52 -33.51 -30.47
CA PHE A 101 -26.58 -33.11 -29.06
C PHE A 101 -26.70 -31.60 -28.89
N ILE A 102 -25.93 -30.81 -29.66
CA ILE A 102 -26.00 -29.34 -29.61
C ILE A 102 -27.39 -28.85 -30.03
N ALA A 103 -27.92 -29.37 -31.14
CA ALA A 103 -29.25 -29.00 -31.63
C ALA A 103 -30.35 -29.39 -30.63
N LYS A 104 -30.22 -30.56 -30.00
CA LYS A 104 -31.11 -31.02 -28.93
C LYS A 104 -31.09 -30.05 -27.74
N ALA A 105 -29.90 -29.67 -27.27
CA ALA A 105 -29.72 -28.75 -26.15
C ALA A 105 -30.37 -27.37 -26.42
N TYR A 106 -30.18 -26.82 -27.62
CA TYR A 106 -30.82 -25.56 -28.01
C TYR A 106 -32.34 -25.67 -28.15
N LYS A 107 -32.85 -26.81 -28.63
CA LYS A 107 -34.28 -27.00 -28.89
C LYS A 107 -35.09 -27.20 -27.60
N PHE A 108 -34.64 -28.09 -26.72
CA PHE A 108 -35.44 -28.49 -25.55
C PHE A 108 -35.13 -27.68 -24.30
N ASN A 109 -33.99 -27.00 -24.25
CA ASN A 109 -33.61 -26.06 -23.20
C ASN A 109 -33.87 -26.53 -21.75
N GLU A 110 -33.95 -27.84 -21.48
CA GLU A 110 -34.28 -28.42 -20.18
C GLU A 110 -33.15 -29.30 -19.68
N HIS A 111 -32.70 -29.01 -18.46
CA HIS A 111 -31.63 -29.67 -17.69
C HIS A 111 -30.28 -29.89 -18.43
N ILE A 112 -29.24 -30.15 -17.65
CA ILE A 112 -27.92 -30.44 -18.20
C ILE A 112 -27.92 -31.92 -18.62
N ASP A 113 -27.80 -32.18 -19.92
CA ASP A 113 -27.59 -33.54 -20.43
C ASP A 113 -26.17 -34.00 -20.06
N THR A 114 -26.05 -34.75 -18.96
CA THR A 114 -24.76 -35.25 -18.47
C THR A 114 -24.16 -36.31 -19.38
N THR A 115 -25.00 -37.09 -20.08
CA THR A 115 -24.57 -38.08 -21.07
C THR A 115 -23.87 -37.40 -22.24
N PHE A 116 -24.39 -36.27 -22.70
CA PHE A 116 -23.72 -35.44 -23.70
C PHE A 116 -22.35 -34.94 -23.23
N ILE A 117 -22.25 -34.45 -21.99
CA ILE A 117 -20.99 -33.96 -21.42
C ILE A 117 -19.96 -35.09 -21.32
N GLU A 118 -20.35 -36.25 -20.78
CA GLU A 118 -19.49 -37.43 -20.69
C GLU A 118 -19.02 -37.90 -22.06
N TYR A 119 -19.92 -37.88 -23.06
CA TYR A 119 -19.59 -38.21 -24.43
C TYR A 119 -18.52 -37.28 -25.02
N ILE A 120 -18.64 -35.96 -24.85
CA ILE A 120 -17.62 -35.00 -25.32
C ILE A 120 -16.27 -35.23 -24.65
N LEU A 121 -16.27 -35.52 -23.36
CA LEU A 121 -15.06 -35.62 -22.55
C LEU A 121 -14.31 -36.93 -22.78
N ASN A 122 -15.02 -38.01 -23.07
CA ASN A 122 -14.43 -39.35 -23.15
C ASN A 122 -14.17 -39.81 -24.60
N ASN A 123 -14.75 -39.17 -25.62
CA ASN A 123 -14.60 -39.60 -27.01
C ASN A 123 -13.40 -38.94 -27.71
N GLN A 124 -12.37 -39.73 -27.97
CA GLN A 124 -11.12 -39.30 -28.63
C GLN A 124 -11.28 -38.79 -30.07
N HIS A 125 -12.39 -39.10 -30.76
CA HIS A 125 -12.63 -38.69 -32.14
C HIS A 125 -13.35 -37.34 -32.25
N ILE A 126 -13.75 -36.75 -31.12
CA ILE A 126 -14.36 -35.43 -31.08
C ILE A 126 -13.28 -34.38 -31.02
N ASN A 127 -13.41 -33.35 -31.86
CA ASN A 127 -12.63 -32.13 -31.69
C ASN A 127 -13.14 -31.40 -30.45
N PHE A 128 -12.50 -31.68 -29.30
CA PHE A 128 -12.84 -31.09 -28.00
C PHE A 128 -12.95 -29.56 -28.08
N LYS A 129 -12.03 -28.91 -28.79
CA LYS A 129 -12.04 -27.44 -28.97
C LYS A 129 -13.32 -26.94 -29.65
N GLN A 130 -13.74 -27.61 -30.71
CA GLN A 130 -14.95 -27.27 -31.46
C GLN A 130 -16.21 -27.52 -30.63
N ALA A 131 -16.28 -28.65 -29.92
CA ALA A 131 -17.41 -28.99 -29.05
C ALA A 131 -17.57 -27.94 -27.94
N VAL A 132 -16.49 -27.68 -27.22
CA VAL A 132 -16.43 -26.72 -26.13
C VAL A 132 -16.79 -25.31 -26.61
N THR A 133 -16.25 -24.84 -27.75
CA THR A 133 -16.59 -23.52 -28.34
C THR A 133 -18.09 -23.36 -28.63
N LYS A 134 -18.75 -24.41 -29.11
CA LYS A 134 -20.20 -24.35 -29.39
C LYS A 134 -21.05 -24.38 -28.12
N LEU A 135 -20.54 -24.95 -27.03
CA LEU A 135 -21.23 -25.08 -25.74
C LEU A 135 -21.02 -23.89 -24.80
N TYR A 136 -19.97 -23.10 -25.00
CA TYR A 136 -19.74 -21.88 -24.21
C TYR A 136 -20.85 -20.84 -24.33
N LYS A 137 -21.70 -20.92 -25.36
CA LYS A 137 -22.90 -20.09 -25.50
C LYS A 137 -24.00 -20.45 -24.48
N ASP A 138 -23.95 -21.65 -23.89
CA ASP A 138 -24.91 -22.11 -22.89
C ASP A 138 -24.27 -22.20 -21.50
N LYS A 139 -24.71 -21.29 -20.61
CA LYS A 139 -24.17 -21.12 -19.26
C LYS A 139 -24.22 -22.38 -18.39
N ARG A 140 -25.12 -23.32 -18.70
CA ARG A 140 -25.35 -24.53 -17.89
C ARG A 140 -24.24 -25.56 -18.06
N TYR A 141 -23.73 -25.72 -19.28
CA TYR A 141 -22.66 -26.68 -19.60
C TYR A 141 -21.28 -26.24 -19.10
N ILE A 142 -21.10 -24.93 -18.90
CA ILE A 142 -19.82 -24.33 -18.47
C ILE A 142 -19.37 -24.91 -17.14
N SER A 143 -20.22 -24.99 -16.12
CA SER A 143 -19.83 -25.50 -14.80
C SER A 143 -19.33 -26.95 -14.85
N TYR A 144 -19.92 -27.80 -15.70
CA TYR A 144 -19.52 -29.19 -15.86
C TYR A 144 -18.26 -29.36 -16.71
N ILE A 145 -18.12 -28.60 -17.80
CA ILE A 145 -16.90 -28.60 -18.63
C ILE A 145 -15.71 -28.10 -17.79
N LEU A 146 -15.93 -27.05 -17.02
CA LEU A 146 -14.94 -26.49 -16.11
C LEU A 146 -14.57 -27.46 -14.97
N LYS A 147 -15.51 -28.28 -14.48
CA LYS A 147 -15.25 -29.37 -13.51
C LYS A 147 -14.38 -30.50 -14.06
N LYS A 148 -14.09 -30.54 -15.37
CA LYS A 148 -13.17 -31.52 -16.00
C LYS A 148 -11.85 -30.92 -16.48
N SER A 149 -11.65 -29.61 -16.25
CA SER A 149 -10.35 -28.95 -16.10
C SER A 149 -9.33 -29.16 -17.24
N ASP A 150 -9.76 -29.10 -18.49
CA ASP A 150 -8.82 -28.89 -19.60
C ASP A 150 -8.45 -27.40 -19.69
N ARG A 151 -7.17 -27.10 -19.94
CA ARG A 151 -6.64 -25.74 -20.04
C ARG A 151 -7.39 -24.92 -21.09
N TYR A 152 -7.70 -25.52 -22.25
CA TYR A 152 -8.39 -24.82 -23.33
C TYR A 152 -9.79 -24.37 -22.93
N ALA A 153 -10.52 -25.20 -22.18
CA ALA A 153 -11.82 -24.82 -21.65
C ALA A 153 -11.68 -23.60 -20.72
N VAL A 154 -10.74 -23.63 -19.77
CA VAL A 154 -10.56 -22.50 -18.86
C VAL A 154 -10.14 -21.22 -19.59
N GLU A 155 -9.25 -21.30 -20.59
CA GLU A 155 -8.87 -20.15 -21.44
C GLU A 155 -10.09 -19.56 -22.17
N LEU A 156 -10.94 -20.42 -22.73
CA LEU A 156 -12.12 -19.99 -23.46
C LEU A 156 -13.17 -19.37 -22.50
N TYR A 157 -13.34 -19.94 -21.32
CA TYR A 157 -14.18 -19.36 -20.27
C TYR A 157 -13.68 -17.97 -19.85
N CYS A 158 -12.39 -17.83 -19.59
CA CYS A 158 -11.74 -16.56 -19.24
C CYS A 158 -11.97 -15.50 -20.33
N THR A 159 -11.94 -15.89 -21.61
CA THR A 159 -12.21 -15.01 -22.75
C THR A 159 -13.65 -14.48 -22.75
N TYR A 160 -14.62 -15.30 -22.37
CA TYR A 160 -16.05 -14.96 -22.46
C TYR A 160 -16.69 -14.54 -21.14
N ILE A 161 -15.95 -14.49 -20.03
CA ILE A 161 -16.53 -14.28 -18.70
C ILE A 161 -17.41 -13.01 -18.61
N HIS A 162 -17.05 -11.94 -19.32
CA HIS A 162 -17.83 -10.71 -19.39
C HIS A 162 -19.26 -10.91 -19.92
N SER A 163 -19.48 -11.93 -20.75
CA SER A 163 -20.79 -12.30 -21.33
C SER A 163 -21.55 -13.36 -20.49
N LEU A 164 -20.89 -13.92 -19.48
CA LEU A 164 -21.40 -15.02 -18.67
C LEU A 164 -21.87 -14.49 -17.31
N LEU A 165 -23.10 -14.85 -16.90
CA LEU A 165 -23.66 -14.46 -15.59
C LEU A 165 -23.15 -15.36 -14.44
N VAL A 166 -22.36 -16.39 -14.74
CA VAL A 166 -21.88 -17.37 -13.76
C VAL A 166 -20.44 -17.05 -13.42
N LYS A 167 -20.21 -16.52 -12.22
CA LYS A 167 -18.88 -16.43 -11.61
C LYS A 167 -18.53 -17.80 -11.03
N PRO A 168 -17.32 -18.33 -11.22
CA PRO A 168 -16.96 -19.61 -10.65
C PRO A 168 -16.70 -19.45 -9.15
N THR A 169 -16.87 -20.53 -8.38
CA THR A 169 -16.53 -20.53 -6.96
C THR A 169 -15.01 -20.62 -6.77
N PHE A 170 -14.52 -20.18 -5.61
CA PHE A 170 -13.12 -20.32 -5.23
C PHE A 170 -12.65 -21.79 -5.26
N ASP A 171 -13.48 -22.70 -4.75
CA ASP A 171 -13.19 -24.14 -4.75
C ASP A 171 -12.95 -24.69 -6.16
N TRP A 172 -13.71 -24.20 -7.14
CA TRP A 172 -13.51 -24.58 -8.53
C TRP A 172 -12.15 -24.14 -9.06
N ILE A 173 -11.73 -22.90 -8.76
CA ILE A 173 -10.42 -22.38 -9.19
C ILE A 173 -9.31 -23.26 -8.60
N ASN A 174 -9.42 -23.61 -7.32
CA ASN A 174 -8.44 -24.47 -6.65
C ASN A 174 -8.40 -25.87 -7.25
N GLU A 175 -9.55 -26.53 -7.44
CA GLU A 175 -9.63 -27.85 -8.07
C GLU A 175 -9.04 -27.85 -9.49
N ALA A 176 -9.32 -26.82 -10.28
CA ALA A 176 -8.79 -26.70 -11.64
C ALA A 176 -7.26 -26.55 -11.64
N VAL A 177 -6.72 -25.69 -10.77
CA VAL A 177 -5.27 -25.44 -10.65
C VAL A 177 -4.53 -26.66 -10.09
N GLN A 178 -5.16 -27.44 -9.21
CA GLN A 178 -4.59 -28.71 -8.72
C GLN A 178 -4.42 -29.75 -9.83
N ARG A 179 -5.32 -29.77 -10.83
CA ARG A 179 -5.25 -30.72 -11.94
C ARG A 179 -4.27 -30.29 -13.03
N ASP A 180 -4.27 -29.02 -13.41
CA ASP A 180 -3.25 -28.45 -14.28
C ASP A 180 -2.86 -27.06 -13.78
N VAL A 181 -1.62 -26.94 -13.27
CA VAL A 181 -1.11 -25.68 -12.74
C VAL A 181 -1.07 -24.58 -13.81
N LYS A 182 -0.97 -24.92 -15.10
CA LYS A 182 -0.97 -23.93 -16.20
C LYS A 182 -2.32 -23.20 -16.33
N ILE A 183 -3.39 -23.72 -15.75
CA ILE A 183 -4.70 -23.04 -15.66
C ILE A 183 -4.61 -21.74 -14.84
N SER A 184 -3.65 -21.62 -13.93
CA SER A 184 -3.45 -20.38 -13.16
C SER A 184 -3.19 -19.16 -14.05
N ILE A 185 -2.56 -19.33 -15.22
CA ILE A 185 -2.19 -18.25 -16.15
C ILE A 185 -3.42 -17.54 -16.73
N PRO A 186 -4.37 -18.21 -17.40
CA PRO A 186 -5.57 -17.54 -17.91
C PRO A 186 -6.44 -16.95 -16.80
N ILE A 187 -6.51 -17.59 -15.63
CA ILE A 187 -7.27 -17.06 -14.48
C ILE A 187 -6.64 -15.75 -13.97
N CYS A 188 -5.33 -15.73 -13.74
CA CYS A 188 -4.61 -14.52 -13.33
C CYS A 188 -4.62 -13.42 -14.39
N SER A 189 -4.73 -13.79 -15.67
CA SER A 189 -4.86 -12.83 -16.79
C SER A 189 -6.28 -12.28 -16.93
N THR A 190 -7.23 -12.74 -16.10
CA THR A 190 -8.64 -12.34 -16.13
C THR A 190 -8.98 -11.57 -14.85
N PRO A 191 -8.96 -10.23 -14.87
CA PRO A 191 -9.12 -9.41 -13.66
C PRO A 191 -10.38 -9.75 -12.86
N GLN A 192 -11.51 -9.97 -13.54
CA GLN A 192 -12.79 -10.29 -12.87
C GLN A 192 -12.75 -11.56 -12.01
N LEU A 193 -11.95 -12.55 -12.42
CA LEU A 193 -11.75 -13.78 -11.65
C LEU A 193 -10.76 -13.54 -10.53
N LEU A 194 -9.63 -12.92 -10.83
CA LEU A 194 -8.58 -12.68 -9.86
C LEU A 194 -9.08 -11.81 -8.70
N THR A 195 -9.73 -10.67 -8.98
CA THR A 195 -10.24 -9.75 -7.95
C THR A 195 -11.40 -10.32 -7.13
N SER A 196 -11.97 -11.45 -7.54
CA SER A 196 -13.03 -12.14 -6.77
C SER A 196 -12.47 -12.98 -5.61
N LEU A 197 -11.16 -13.22 -5.59
CA LEU A 197 -10.47 -13.99 -4.56
C LEU A 197 -9.96 -13.08 -3.44
N SER A 198 -9.64 -13.66 -2.27
CA SER A 198 -8.92 -12.92 -1.23
C SER A 198 -7.53 -12.51 -1.72
N ILE A 199 -6.93 -11.47 -1.13
CA ILE A 199 -5.60 -11.00 -1.53
C ILE A 199 -4.53 -12.10 -1.40
N HIS A 200 -4.61 -12.92 -0.35
CA HIS A 200 -3.73 -14.07 -0.17
C HIS A 200 -3.87 -15.06 -1.32
N ASP A 201 -5.10 -15.41 -1.68
CA ASP A 201 -5.36 -16.37 -2.76
C ASP A 201 -4.96 -15.83 -4.14
N GLN A 202 -5.16 -14.53 -4.38
CA GLN A 202 -4.66 -13.84 -5.57
C GLN A 202 -3.15 -14.01 -5.68
N PHE A 203 -2.42 -13.78 -4.59
CA PHE A 203 -0.97 -13.92 -4.55
C PHE A 203 -0.53 -15.37 -4.77
N GLN A 204 -1.12 -16.35 -4.08
CA GLN A 204 -0.76 -17.76 -4.24
C GLN A 204 -1.01 -18.25 -5.67
N LEU A 205 -2.08 -17.78 -6.32
CA LEU A 205 -2.37 -18.10 -7.71
C LEU A 205 -1.36 -17.44 -8.67
N LEU A 206 -1.04 -16.16 -8.46
CA LEU A 206 -0.03 -15.43 -9.25
C LEU A 206 1.36 -16.05 -9.12
N LYS A 207 1.76 -16.46 -7.90
CA LYS A 207 3.03 -17.16 -7.63
C LYS A 207 3.11 -18.44 -8.47
N LYS A 208 2.06 -19.27 -8.46
CA LYS A 208 1.98 -20.49 -9.28
C LYS A 208 2.01 -20.18 -10.77
N ALA A 209 1.30 -19.15 -11.23
CA ALA A 209 1.26 -18.75 -12.63
C ALA A 209 2.63 -18.29 -13.12
N LEU A 210 3.30 -17.41 -12.39
CA LEU A 210 4.63 -16.93 -12.69
C LEU A 210 5.63 -18.09 -12.76
N GLN A 211 5.61 -19.02 -11.79
CA GLN A 211 6.48 -20.21 -11.76
C GLN A 211 6.33 -21.10 -12.99
N LYS A 212 5.18 -21.08 -13.66
CA LYS A 212 4.93 -21.87 -14.87
C LYS A 212 5.20 -21.11 -16.16
N GLU A 213 4.78 -19.85 -16.23
CA GLU A 213 4.99 -19.00 -17.40
C GLU A 213 5.17 -17.54 -16.97
N PRO A 214 6.41 -17.01 -16.98
CA PRO A 214 6.70 -15.69 -16.48
C PRO A 214 6.32 -14.61 -17.50
N LYS A 215 5.06 -14.19 -17.49
CA LYS A 215 4.53 -13.14 -18.37
C LYS A 215 4.56 -11.77 -17.71
N PHE A 216 4.80 -10.73 -18.51
CA PHE A 216 4.66 -9.33 -18.11
C PHE A 216 3.35 -9.03 -17.38
N ILE A 217 2.22 -9.44 -17.96
CA ILE A 217 0.89 -9.17 -17.38
C ILE A 217 0.73 -9.72 -15.96
N LEU A 218 1.39 -10.84 -15.64
CA LEU A 218 1.33 -11.46 -14.31
C LEU A 218 2.18 -10.68 -13.30
N VAL A 219 3.32 -10.14 -13.72
CA VAL A 219 4.16 -9.26 -12.89
C VAL A 219 3.45 -7.94 -12.62
N THR A 220 2.75 -7.36 -13.62
CA THR A 220 1.92 -6.18 -13.42
C THR A 220 0.78 -6.46 -12.42
N SER A 221 0.11 -7.61 -12.52
CA SER A 221 -0.90 -8.01 -11.53
C SER A 221 -0.32 -8.17 -10.12
N LEU A 222 0.90 -8.70 -10.00
CA LEU A 222 1.61 -8.78 -8.71
C LEU A 222 1.88 -7.39 -8.13
N ARG A 223 2.32 -6.44 -8.96
CA ARG A 223 2.54 -5.04 -8.53
C ARG A 223 1.27 -4.39 -7.97
N ASN A 224 0.09 -4.73 -8.49
CA ASN A 224 -1.18 -4.16 -8.06
C ASN A 224 -1.64 -4.64 -6.68
N ILE A 225 -1.22 -5.82 -6.25
CA ILE A 225 -1.65 -6.40 -4.96
C ILE A 225 -0.62 -6.25 -3.85
N ILE A 226 0.63 -5.84 -4.17
CA ILE A 226 1.77 -5.81 -3.24
C ILE A 226 1.49 -5.01 -1.96
N ASP A 227 0.74 -3.91 -2.08
CA ASP A 227 0.40 -3.03 -0.96
C ASP A 227 -0.56 -3.70 0.03
N SER A 228 -1.32 -4.70 -0.42
CA SER A 228 -2.32 -5.40 0.38
C SER A 228 -1.82 -6.72 0.96
N LEU A 229 -0.60 -7.16 0.60
CA LEU A 229 -0.01 -8.39 1.13
C LEU A 229 0.40 -8.24 2.60
N ASN A 230 0.23 -9.34 3.34
CA ASN A 230 0.74 -9.51 4.71
C ASN A 230 2.24 -9.86 4.70
N GLU A 231 2.87 -9.86 5.89
CA GLU A 231 4.32 -10.13 6.03
C GLU A 231 4.78 -11.50 5.51
N SER A 232 3.97 -12.54 5.69
CA SER A 232 4.31 -13.88 5.20
C SER A 232 4.33 -13.92 3.67
N ASP A 233 3.29 -13.34 3.04
CA ASP A 233 3.16 -13.28 1.58
C ASP A 233 4.21 -12.33 0.96
N LEU A 234 4.56 -11.22 1.65
CA LEU A 234 5.65 -10.32 1.23
C LEU A 234 7.01 -11.04 1.22
N SER A 235 7.30 -11.83 2.26
CA SER A 235 8.53 -12.62 2.35
C SER A 235 8.62 -13.67 1.24
N ASP A 236 7.50 -14.32 0.92
CA ASP A 236 7.40 -15.23 -0.22
C ASP A 236 7.55 -14.49 -1.56
N CYS A 237 7.03 -13.27 -1.67
CA CYS A 237 7.11 -12.45 -2.87
C CYS A 237 8.56 -12.02 -3.16
N LEU A 238 9.38 -11.78 -2.13
CA LEU A 238 10.81 -11.48 -2.30
C LEU A 238 11.53 -12.59 -3.07
N GLN A 239 11.20 -13.87 -2.82
CA GLN A 239 11.82 -14.99 -3.54
C GLN A 239 11.56 -14.97 -5.06
N ILE A 240 10.55 -14.21 -5.51
CA ILE A 240 10.20 -14.04 -6.94
C ILE A 240 10.98 -12.86 -7.54
N VAL A 241 11.11 -11.76 -6.79
CA VAL A 241 11.63 -10.48 -7.30
C VAL A 241 13.10 -10.22 -6.98
N GLU A 242 13.73 -11.06 -6.17
CA GLU A 242 15.16 -11.00 -5.92
C GLU A 242 15.98 -11.75 -6.99
N PRO A 243 17.19 -11.26 -7.33
CA PRO A 243 18.07 -11.93 -8.27
C PRO A 243 18.30 -13.40 -7.91
N GLY A 244 17.80 -14.29 -8.77
CA GLY A 244 17.76 -15.73 -8.56
C GLY A 244 17.21 -16.42 -9.82
N MET A 245 17.01 -17.73 -9.75
CA MET A 245 16.54 -18.51 -10.91
C MET A 245 15.20 -17.97 -11.44
N MET A 246 14.24 -17.70 -10.55
CA MET A 246 12.90 -17.23 -10.91
C MET A 246 12.94 -15.85 -11.56
N TYR A 247 13.62 -14.89 -10.94
CA TYR A 247 13.85 -13.54 -11.47
C TYR A 247 14.50 -13.57 -12.85
N ASN A 248 15.58 -14.34 -13.02
CA ASN A 248 16.29 -14.44 -14.29
C ASN A 248 15.40 -15.02 -15.39
N CYS A 249 14.57 -16.03 -15.07
CA CYS A 249 13.59 -16.57 -16.02
C CYS A 249 12.55 -15.53 -16.43
N ILE A 250 12.13 -14.63 -15.52
CA ILE A 250 11.20 -13.54 -15.84
C ILE A 250 11.86 -12.51 -16.77
N CYS A 251 13.09 -12.11 -16.46
CA CYS A 251 13.83 -11.10 -17.22
C CYS A 251 14.22 -11.56 -18.63
N LEU A 252 14.53 -12.85 -18.84
CA LEU A 252 14.89 -13.38 -20.16
C LEU A 252 13.77 -13.30 -21.20
N GLY A 253 12.51 -13.22 -20.76
CA GLY A 253 11.34 -13.28 -21.65
C GLY A 253 10.67 -11.95 -21.97
N ASN A 254 11.05 -10.84 -21.31
CA ASN A 254 10.30 -9.59 -21.39
C ASN A 254 11.22 -8.36 -21.20
N ASP A 255 11.38 -7.54 -22.24
CA ASP A 255 12.12 -6.28 -22.14
C ASP A 255 11.45 -5.30 -21.16
N GLY A 256 12.24 -4.63 -20.31
CA GLY A 256 11.75 -3.64 -19.34
C GLY A 256 11.07 -4.22 -18.09
N ILE A 257 10.85 -5.54 -17.99
CA ILE A 257 10.23 -6.16 -16.81
C ILE A 257 11.12 -6.08 -15.57
N GLU A 258 12.43 -6.00 -15.79
CA GLU A 258 13.43 -5.94 -14.73
C GLU A 258 13.20 -4.73 -13.82
N ASP A 259 12.85 -3.59 -14.40
CA ASP A 259 12.60 -2.36 -13.65
C ASP A 259 11.34 -2.47 -12.78
N ILE A 260 10.30 -3.15 -13.30
CA ILE A 260 9.09 -3.44 -12.51
C ILE A 260 9.41 -4.36 -11.33
N LEU A 261 10.24 -5.39 -11.53
CA LEU A 261 10.66 -6.29 -10.45
C LEU A 261 11.47 -5.55 -9.39
N LYS A 262 12.39 -4.65 -9.80
CA LYS A 262 13.13 -3.79 -8.88
C LYS A 262 12.19 -2.89 -8.09
N ASN A 263 11.20 -2.27 -8.74
CA ASN A 263 10.18 -1.45 -8.08
C ASN A 263 9.40 -2.26 -7.03
N ILE A 264 8.88 -3.44 -7.41
CA ILE A 264 8.18 -4.34 -6.49
C ILE A 264 9.08 -4.67 -5.29
N ARG A 265 10.34 -5.04 -5.54
CA ARG A 265 11.32 -5.36 -4.49
C ARG A 265 11.53 -4.19 -3.54
N SER A 266 11.72 -2.97 -4.07
CA SER A 266 11.89 -1.77 -3.25
C SER A 266 10.69 -1.52 -2.36
N ILE A 267 9.47 -1.68 -2.88
CA ILE A 267 8.24 -1.52 -2.10
C ILE A 267 8.15 -2.54 -0.97
N ILE A 268 8.48 -3.82 -1.23
CA ILE A 268 8.48 -4.84 -0.18
C ILE A 268 9.48 -4.47 0.92
N ILE A 269 10.71 -4.12 0.55
CA ILE A 269 11.77 -3.76 1.51
C ILE A 269 11.36 -2.53 2.33
N ILE A 270 10.73 -1.52 1.72
CA ILE A 270 10.22 -0.34 2.42
C ILE A 270 9.11 -0.73 3.41
N LYS A 271 8.13 -1.53 2.99
CA LYS A 271 7.02 -1.97 3.86
C LYS A 271 7.54 -2.72 5.09
N GLN A 272 8.49 -3.63 4.91
CA GLN A 272 9.08 -4.41 5.99
C GLN A 272 9.90 -3.58 6.99
N ASN A 273 10.29 -2.35 6.63
CA ASN A 273 11.13 -1.49 7.46
C ASN A 273 10.43 -0.20 7.88
N ILE A 274 9.13 -0.04 7.59
CA ILE A 274 8.47 1.27 7.66
C ILE A 274 8.54 1.93 9.04
N ASP A 275 8.40 1.14 10.11
CA ASP A 275 8.48 1.65 11.48
C ASP A 275 9.84 2.29 11.79
N SER A 276 10.91 1.72 11.22
CA SER A 276 12.27 2.24 11.39
C SER A 276 12.54 3.51 10.58
N LEU A 277 11.77 3.75 9.52
CA LEU A 277 11.96 4.86 8.58
C LEU A 277 11.29 6.17 9.04
N ASN A 278 10.45 6.13 10.07
CA ASN A 278 9.58 7.26 10.42
C ASN A 278 10.16 8.26 11.44
N ASN A 279 11.23 7.89 12.16
CA ASN A 279 11.70 8.69 13.31
C ASN A 279 13.21 8.97 13.30
N ASP A 280 14.02 8.10 12.68
CA ASP A 280 15.48 8.15 12.84
C ASP A 280 16.16 8.53 11.52
N TYR A 281 16.68 9.76 11.43
CA TYR A 281 17.34 10.26 10.22
C TYR A 281 18.51 9.39 9.79
N ASP A 282 19.41 9.00 10.69
CA ASP A 282 20.63 8.29 10.33
C ASP A 282 20.32 6.85 9.87
N LYS A 283 19.35 6.19 10.50
CA LYS A 283 18.87 4.88 10.05
C LYS A 283 18.16 4.96 8.71
N CYS A 284 17.28 5.95 8.55
CA CYS A 284 16.54 6.17 7.31
C CYS A 284 17.49 6.48 6.14
N TYR A 285 18.49 7.34 6.36
CA TYR A 285 19.53 7.66 5.39
C TYR A 285 20.33 6.41 5.01
N SER A 286 20.82 5.65 5.99
CA SER A 286 21.60 4.43 5.75
C SER A 286 20.78 3.36 5.01
N PHE A 287 19.49 3.26 5.32
CA PHE A 287 18.56 2.38 4.62
C PHE A 287 18.44 2.75 3.14
N PHE A 288 18.16 4.02 2.83
CA PHE A 288 17.99 4.46 1.45
C PHE A 288 19.31 4.44 0.67
N ASP A 289 20.44 4.75 1.31
CA ASP A 289 21.77 4.58 0.71
C ASP A 289 22.00 3.13 0.30
N SER A 290 21.71 2.17 1.18
CA SER A 290 21.77 0.75 0.85
C SER A 290 20.75 0.34 -0.22
N LEU A 291 19.54 0.88 -0.19
CA LEU A 291 18.49 0.58 -1.17
C LEU A 291 18.92 1.02 -2.57
N PHE A 292 19.34 2.27 -2.75
CA PHE A 292 19.73 2.81 -4.05
C PHE A 292 21.07 2.23 -4.54
N SER A 293 22.05 2.04 -3.65
CA SER A 293 23.37 1.51 -4.05
C SER A 293 23.38 0.00 -4.31
N LYS A 294 22.78 -0.81 -3.42
CA LYS A 294 22.84 -2.29 -3.51
C LYS A 294 21.73 -2.88 -4.35
N THR A 295 20.50 -2.38 -4.21
CA THR A 295 19.35 -2.93 -4.95
C THR A 295 19.13 -2.25 -6.29
N LYS A 296 19.85 -1.14 -6.56
CA LYS A 296 19.69 -0.31 -7.76
C LYS A 296 18.24 0.13 -7.97
N ALA A 297 17.56 0.44 -6.88
CA ALA A 297 16.20 0.95 -6.90
C ALA A 297 16.13 2.27 -7.68
N ASN A 298 15.04 2.49 -8.41
CA ASN A 298 14.80 3.75 -9.09
C ASN A 298 14.34 4.81 -8.09
N PHE A 299 15.05 5.93 -8.01
CA PHE A 299 14.70 7.03 -7.09
C PHE A 299 13.29 7.58 -7.33
N ASN A 300 12.91 7.83 -8.58
CA ASN A 300 11.62 8.44 -8.90
C ASN A 300 10.46 7.55 -8.45
N GLU A 301 10.55 6.25 -8.72
CA GLU A 301 9.50 5.30 -8.35
C GLU A 301 9.39 5.13 -6.84
N VAL A 302 10.53 5.08 -6.13
CA VAL A 302 10.54 5.02 -4.66
C VAL A 302 9.95 6.31 -4.09
N TYR A 303 10.36 7.47 -4.60
CA TYR A 303 9.86 8.75 -4.12
C TYR A 303 8.35 8.92 -4.35
N GLU A 304 7.86 8.60 -5.55
CA GLU A 304 6.42 8.59 -5.87
C GLU A 304 5.63 7.66 -4.95
N TYR A 305 6.16 6.46 -4.69
CA TYR A 305 5.54 5.52 -3.77
C TYR A 305 5.44 6.10 -2.35
N LEU A 306 6.53 6.63 -1.81
CA LEU A 306 6.58 7.19 -0.46
C LEU A 306 5.62 8.38 -0.32
N ILE A 307 5.53 9.25 -1.33
CA ILE A 307 4.59 10.38 -1.35
C ILE A 307 3.14 9.89 -1.38
N LEU A 308 2.82 8.90 -2.23
CA LEU A 308 1.47 8.31 -2.31
C LEU A 308 1.04 7.68 -0.98
N LYS A 309 1.99 7.13 -0.22
CA LYS A 309 1.77 6.52 1.10
C LYS A 309 1.92 7.49 2.27
N GLU A 310 2.11 8.78 1.99
CA GLU A 310 2.24 9.84 3.00
C GLU A 310 3.44 9.64 3.95
N TYR A 311 4.49 8.94 3.52
CA TYR A 311 5.72 8.73 4.27
C TYR A 311 6.66 9.94 4.15
N TYR A 312 6.19 11.11 4.59
CA TYR A 312 6.83 12.40 4.34
C TYR A 312 8.25 12.52 4.92
N PHE A 313 8.53 11.89 6.08
CA PHE A 313 9.87 11.90 6.66
C PHE A 313 10.88 11.16 5.76
N ALA A 314 10.53 9.94 5.33
CA ALA A 314 11.32 9.16 4.39
C ALA A 314 11.52 9.90 3.05
N CYS A 315 10.47 10.56 2.53
CA CYS A 315 10.57 11.40 1.34
C CYS A 315 11.59 12.53 1.51
N ALA A 316 11.59 13.21 2.66
CA ALA A 316 12.54 14.28 2.93
C ALA A 316 13.97 13.76 2.99
N VAL A 317 14.20 12.59 3.61
CA VAL A 317 15.52 11.93 3.62
C VAL A 317 15.99 11.60 2.20
N CYS A 318 15.10 11.05 1.35
CA CYS A 318 15.40 10.83 -0.06
C CYS A 318 15.83 12.12 -0.78
N LEU A 319 15.14 13.25 -0.56
CA LEU A 319 15.52 14.54 -1.14
C LEU A 319 16.89 15.04 -0.66
N VAL A 320 17.19 14.85 0.63
CA VAL A 320 18.50 15.22 1.22
C VAL A 320 19.65 14.47 0.55
N MET A 321 19.48 13.18 0.24
CA MET A 321 20.49 12.39 -0.46
C MET A 321 20.86 12.97 -1.84
N TYR A 322 19.93 13.67 -2.49
CA TYR A 322 20.12 14.34 -3.78
C TYR A 322 20.41 15.84 -3.63
N LYS A 323 20.83 16.27 -2.43
CA LYS A 323 21.16 17.67 -2.08
C LYS A 323 20.01 18.65 -2.28
N GLN A 324 18.76 18.17 -2.28
CA GLN A 324 17.56 19.00 -2.40
C GLN A 324 17.09 19.47 -1.01
N HIS A 325 17.97 20.13 -0.26
CA HIS A 325 17.74 20.49 1.14
C HIS A 325 16.52 21.42 1.32
N HIS A 326 16.32 22.37 0.39
CA HIS A 326 15.18 23.29 0.42
C HIS A 326 13.84 22.53 0.36
N LEU A 327 13.68 21.67 -0.65
CA LEU A 327 12.45 20.88 -0.85
C LEU A 327 12.20 19.91 0.32
N ALA A 328 13.26 19.33 0.89
CA ALA A 328 13.15 18.48 2.06
C ALA A 328 12.58 19.24 3.27
N ILE A 329 13.08 20.45 3.52
CA ILE A 329 12.60 21.30 4.62
C ILE A 329 11.15 21.74 4.39
N GLU A 330 10.81 22.18 3.18
CA GLU A 330 9.44 22.57 2.84
C GLU A 330 8.46 21.41 3.08
N LEU A 331 8.83 20.19 2.65
CA LEU A 331 8.02 19.00 2.85
C LEU A 331 7.81 18.69 4.34
N LEU A 332 8.88 18.70 5.13
CA LEU A 332 8.83 18.43 6.57
C LEU A 332 7.98 19.46 7.32
N LEU A 333 8.13 20.75 6.99
CA LEU A 333 7.37 21.82 7.62
C LEU A 333 5.90 21.80 7.21
N LYS A 334 5.60 21.54 5.93
CA LYS A 334 4.22 21.48 5.42
C LYS A 334 3.43 20.35 6.04
N HIS A 335 4.08 19.21 6.31
CA HIS A 335 3.44 18.01 6.87
C HIS A 335 3.77 17.80 8.35
N MET A 336 4.23 18.85 9.04
CA MET A 336 4.70 18.74 10.42
C MET A 336 3.64 18.17 11.35
N GLU A 337 2.35 18.43 11.13
CA GLU A 337 1.24 17.95 11.96
C GLU A 337 1.03 16.43 11.96
N VAL A 338 1.29 15.76 10.84
CA VAL A 338 1.09 14.30 10.70
C VAL A 338 2.34 13.48 11.04
N LEU A 339 3.51 14.14 11.16
CA LEU A 339 4.76 13.45 11.48
C LEU A 339 4.80 12.99 12.96
N PRO A 340 5.25 11.77 13.24
CA PRO A 340 5.20 11.19 14.59
C PRO A 340 6.07 11.93 15.62
N SER A 341 7.26 12.41 15.22
CA SER A 341 8.24 13.02 16.14
C SER A 341 8.55 14.47 15.75
N LYS A 342 7.87 15.44 16.37
CA LYS A 342 8.05 16.87 16.06
C LYS A 342 9.45 17.36 16.40
N GLU A 343 10.01 16.87 17.50
CA GLU A 343 11.34 17.26 17.98
C GLU A 343 12.45 16.81 17.02
N GLU A 344 12.42 15.55 16.57
CA GLU A 344 13.40 15.03 15.61
C GLU A 344 13.28 15.72 14.26
N VAL A 345 12.05 16.01 13.82
CA VAL A 345 11.82 16.77 12.58
C VAL A 345 12.40 18.18 12.69
N LEU A 346 12.18 18.90 13.80
CA LEU A 346 12.74 20.23 14.00
C LEU A 346 14.27 20.22 14.10
N GLN A 347 14.85 19.23 14.78
CA GLN A 347 16.30 19.04 14.79
C GLN A 347 16.85 18.86 13.38
N LEU A 348 16.19 18.02 12.57
CA LEU A 348 16.60 17.78 11.20
C LEU A 348 16.45 19.03 10.33
N VAL A 349 15.31 19.72 10.38
CA VAL A 349 15.08 20.98 9.64
C VAL A 349 16.17 21.99 9.96
N MET A 350 16.50 22.18 11.24
CA MET A 350 17.52 23.15 11.63
C MET A 350 18.93 22.69 11.26
N LYS A 351 19.24 21.39 11.33
CA LYS A 351 20.50 20.85 10.81
C LYS A 351 20.64 21.13 9.31
N LEU A 352 19.59 20.87 8.52
CA LEU A 352 19.58 21.10 7.08
C LEU A 352 19.63 22.59 6.71
N SER A 353 19.06 23.47 7.54
CA SER A 353 19.11 24.92 7.30
C SER A 353 20.54 25.47 7.20
N LEU A 354 21.49 24.85 7.91
CA LEU A 354 22.91 25.23 7.90
C LEU A 354 23.58 24.96 6.54
N GLU A 355 23.05 24.01 5.76
CA GLU A 355 23.54 23.65 4.42
C GLU A 355 22.99 24.57 3.32
N ILE A 356 22.08 25.49 3.64
CA ILE A 356 21.46 26.38 2.65
C ILE A 356 22.27 27.66 2.51
N GLU A 357 22.65 28.02 1.29
CA GLU A 357 23.43 29.25 1.04
C GLU A 357 22.61 30.54 1.23
N ASN A 358 21.29 30.49 1.04
CA ASN A 358 20.40 31.64 1.16
C ASN A 358 20.19 32.05 2.61
N LYS A 359 20.86 33.13 3.01
CA LYS A 359 20.78 33.70 4.37
C LYS A 359 19.38 34.22 4.75
N GLU A 360 18.62 34.77 3.82
CA GLU A 360 17.26 35.25 4.13
C GLU A 360 16.34 34.08 4.48
N TYR A 361 16.47 32.98 3.75
CA TYR A 361 15.73 31.75 4.05
C TYR A 361 16.15 31.14 5.39
N GLN A 362 17.44 31.16 5.73
CA GLN A 362 17.90 30.73 7.05
C GLN A 362 17.29 31.58 8.18
N ILE A 363 17.12 32.89 7.98
CA ILE A 363 16.48 33.78 8.95
C ILE A 363 15.02 33.38 9.15
N ASP A 364 14.27 33.18 8.07
CA ASP A 364 12.87 32.76 8.13
C ASP A 364 12.70 31.40 8.83
N LEU A 365 13.56 30.43 8.50
CA LEU A 365 13.57 29.12 9.16
C LEU A 365 13.90 29.22 10.65
N PHE A 366 14.83 30.09 11.03
CA PHE A 366 15.16 30.29 12.44
C PHE A 366 14.00 30.96 13.20
N ASP A 367 13.32 31.95 12.62
CA ASP A 367 12.11 32.53 13.22
C ASP A 367 11.00 31.48 13.41
N LYS A 368 10.78 30.69 12.36
CA LYS A 368 9.81 29.61 12.37
C LYS A 368 10.13 28.55 13.42
N PHE A 369 11.41 28.21 13.60
CA PHE A 369 11.87 27.34 14.68
C PHE A 369 11.52 27.91 16.07
N LEU A 370 11.74 29.20 16.31
CA LEU A 370 11.38 29.82 17.58
C LEU A 370 9.88 29.73 17.85
N ARG A 371 9.04 30.05 16.85
CA ARG A 371 7.57 29.94 16.98
C ARG A 371 7.12 28.51 17.23
N LEU A 372 7.56 27.57 16.40
CA LEU A 372 7.22 26.15 16.53
C LEU A 372 7.71 25.56 17.86
N SER A 373 8.80 26.07 18.42
CA SER A 373 9.30 25.65 19.74
C SER A 373 8.35 26.00 20.89
N VAL A 374 7.54 27.05 20.71
CA VAL A 374 6.48 27.44 21.63
C VAL A 374 5.20 26.66 21.32
N GLU A 375 4.76 26.68 20.05
CA GLU A 375 3.51 26.06 19.61
C GLU A 375 3.45 24.54 19.88
N LEU A 376 4.58 23.84 19.69
CA LEU A 376 4.67 22.38 19.85
C LEU A 376 5.25 21.95 21.21
N ASP A 377 5.45 22.90 22.12
CA ASP A 377 6.07 22.72 23.44
C ASP A 377 7.36 21.86 23.41
N ILE A 378 8.29 22.20 22.51
CA ILE A 378 9.55 21.48 22.35
C ILE A 378 10.35 21.50 23.65
N SER A 379 10.88 20.34 24.05
CA SER A 379 11.61 20.20 25.32
C SER A 379 12.84 21.10 25.39
N SER A 380 13.14 21.59 26.59
CA SER A 380 14.31 22.45 26.81
C SER A 380 15.61 21.78 26.36
N LYS A 381 15.73 20.46 26.49
CA LYS A 381 16.91 19.71 26.03
C LYS A 381 17.11 19.85 24.52
N VAL A 382 16.06 19.59 23.73
CA VAL A 382 16.12 19.66 22.27
C VAL A 382 16.32 21.10 21.79
N PHE A 383 15.56 22.04 22.37
CA PHE A 383 15.67 23.46 22.05
C PHE A 383 17.10 23.99 22.26
N ASN A 384 17.72 23.69 23.40
CA ASN A 384 19.09 24.12 23.69
C ASN A 384 20.13 23.44 22.81
N GLN A 385 19.91 22.18 22.42
CA GLN A 385 20.81 21.49 21.49
C GLN A 385 20.81 22.20 20.13
N ILE A 386 19.63 22.47 19.57
CA ILE A 386 19.48 23.19 18.30
C ILE A 386 20.14 24.57 18.39
N LEU A 387 19.84 25.36 19.43
CA LEU A 387 20.45 26.68 19.61
C LEU A 387 21.98 26.62 19.70
N LYS A 388 22.55 25.63 20.40
CA LYS A 388 24.00 25.42 20.49
C LYS A 388 24.61 25.15 19.12
N ASP A 389 23.97 24.33 18.30
CA ASP A 389 24.48 23.96 16.99
C ASP A 389 24.38 25.13 15.99
N GLN A 390 23.25 25.84 15.98
CA GLN A 390 23.10 27.07 15.20
C GLN A 390 24.12 28.14 15.61
N PHE A 391 24.35 28.30 16.92
CA PHE A 391 25.30 29.27 17.45
C PHE A 391 26.75 28.94 17.07
N LYS A 392 27.13 27.66 17.02
CA LYS A 392 28.47 27.24 16.55
C LYS A 392 28.69 27.62 15.09
N ALA A 393 27.66 27.48 14.25
CA ALA A 393 27.75 27.78 12.83
C ALA A 393 27.78 29.30 12.56
N ASN A 394 26.90 30.08 13.21
CA ASN A 394 26.82 31.52 13.01
C ASN A 394 26.44 32.27 14.30
N SER A 395 27.43 32.43 15.18
CA SER A 395 27.25 33.04 16.50
C SER A 395 26.71 34.47 16.43
N SER A 396 27.21 35.29 15.49
CA SER A 396 26.77 36.69 15.35
C SER A 396 25.29 36.81 14.96
N PHE A 397 24.81 35.95 14.05
CA PHE A 397 23.43 35.90 13.60
C PHE A 397 22.50 35.45 14.72
N VAL A 398 22.78 34.29 15.33
CA VAL A 398 21.94 33.72 16.38
C VAL A 398 21.83 34.69 17.56
N VAL A 399 22.94 35.27 17.99
CA VAL A 399 22.95 36.23 19.10
C VAL A 399 22.13 37.46 18.78
N LYS A 400 22.31 38.06 17.60
CA LYS A 400 21.56 39.25 17.22
C LYS A 400 20.07 38.93 17.10
N TYR A 401 19.71 37.93 16.31
CA TYR A 401 18.32 37.63 16.02
C TYR A 401 17.57 37.07 17.23
N PHE A 402 18.11 36.06 17.91
CA PHE A 402 17.46 35.49 19.09
C PHE A 402 17.26 36.55 20.16
N LEU A 403 18.29 37.34 20.50
CA LEU A 403 18.15 38.35 21.54
C LEU A 403 17.23 39.50 21.12
N ASP A 404 17.27 39.94 19.86
CA ASP A 404 16.44 41.04 19.37
C ASP A 404 14.95 40.64 19.26
N VAL A 405 14.64 39.36 19.04
CA VAL A 405 13.26 38.84 18.99
C VAL A 405 12.73 38.48 20.37
N THR A 406 13.50 37.74 21.18
CA THR A 406 13.03 37.27 22.50
C THR A 406 13.13 38.32 23.61
N PHE A 407 14.02 39.31 23.48
CA PHE A 407 14.22 40.38 24.47
C PHE A 407 13.97 41.78 23.88
N LYS A 408 13.12 41.87 22.85
CA LYS A 408 12.63 43.16 22.36
C LYS A 408 11.88 43.88 23.49
N GLU A 409 11.90 45.22 23.49
CA GLU A 409 10.99 46.02 24.31
C GLU A 409 9.90 46.66 23.44
N PRO A 410 8.60 46.42 23.72
CA PRO A 410 8.08 45.44 24.70
C PRO A 410 8.34 43.98 24.27
N ILE A 411 8.44 43.08 25.26
CA ILE A 411 8.65 41.64 25.02
C ILE A 411 7.48 41.11 24.20
N ASP A 412 7.81 40.44 23.11
CA ASP A 412 6.81 39.72 22.33
C ASP A 412 6.35 38.49 23.14
N LEU A 413 5.10 38.54 23.62
CA LEU A 413 4.48 37.51 24.45
C LEU A 413 4.51 36.13 23.77
N ALA A 414 4.60 36.07 22.44
CA ALA A 414 4.69 34.82 21.70
C ALA A 414 5.99 34.04 22.05
N TYR A 415 7.08 34.73 22.38
CA TYR A 415 8.38 34.10 22.61
C TYR A 415 8.80 34.08 24.09
N GLU A 416 8.02 34.67 25.00
CA GLU A 416 8.27 34.66 26.44
C GLU A 416 8.55 33.25 27.02
N PRO A 417 7.84 32.17 26.61
CA PRO A 417 8.12 30.82 27.11
C PRO A 417 9.55 30.33 26.81
N LEU A 418 10.17 30.80 25.73
CA LEU A 418 11.53 30.39 25.35
C LEU A 418 12.59 30.92 26.31
N LEU A 419 12.31 32.03 27.01
CA LEU A 419 13.19 32.60 28.03
C LEU A 419 13.39 31.63 29.21
N TYR A 420 12.38 30.80 29.49
CA TYR A 420 12.44 29.79 30.53
C TYR A 420 13.04 28.47 30.04
N LYS A 421 13.09 28.25 28.71
CA LYS A 421 13.68 27.05 28.10
C LYS A 421 15.19 27.16 27.93
N ILE A 422 15.73 28.36 27.67
CA ILE A 422 17.16 28.53 27.39
C ILE A 422 18.05 28.23 28.60
N GLU A 423 19.14 27.51 28.39
CA GLU A 423 20.16 27.23 29.40
C GLU A 423 20.91 28.52 29.78
N PRO A 424 21.09 28.81 31.09
CA PRO A 424 21.80 30.00 31.55
C PRO A 424 23.24 30.13 31.01
N SER A 425 23.91 29.00 30.81
CA SER A 425 25.28 28.96 30.27
C SER A 425 25.35 29.40 28.80
N LEU A 426 24.30 29.13 28.01
CA LEU A 426 24.21 29.53 26.62
C LEU A 426 23.81 31.00 26.51
N LEU A 427 22.86 31.45 27.33
CA LEU A 427 22.45 32.85 27.40
C LEU A 427 23.63 33.78 27.78
N SER A 428 24.42 33.39 28.78
CA SER A 428 25.62 34.15 29.17
C SER A 428 26.63 34.29 28.02
N LYS A 429 26.81 33.24 27.19
CA LYS A 429 27.66 33.32 25.98
C LYS A 429 27.10 34.27 24.93
N PHE A 430 25.78 34.30 24.76
CA PHE A 430 25.13 35.20 23.81
C PHE A 430 25.33 36.66 24.21
N GLU A 431 25.15 36.98 25.48
CA GLU A 431 25.39 38.32 26.02
C GLU A 431 26.85 38.75 25.81
N GLN A 432 27.82 37.91 26.17
CA GLN A 432 29.24 38.21 25.98
C GLN A 432 29.58 38.59 24.54
N ILE A 433 29.01 37.92 23.54
CA ILE A 433 29.23 38.23 22.12
C ILE A 433 28.53 39.52 21.70
N LYS A 434 27.30 39.78 22.18
CA LYS A 434 26.59 41.05 21.94
C LYS A 434 27.41 42.24 22.42
N TYR A 435 28.09 42.11 23.57
CA TYR A 435 28.98 43.15 24.12
C TYR A 435 30.32 43.25 23.38
N ARG A 436 30.92 42.14 22.93
CA ARG A 436 32.15 42.17 22.10
C ARG A 436 31.94 42.84 20.75
N ASN A 437 30.80 42.59 20.09
CA ASN A 437 30.50 43.14 18.76
C ASN A 437 30.17 44.65 18.77
N LYS A 438 29.99 45.28 19.94
CA LYS A 438 29.79 46.72 20.10
C LYS A 438 31.08 47.55 20.17
N ASN A 439 32.25 46.99 19.79
CA ASN A 439 33.56 47.63 19.90
C ASN A 439 33.91 48.09 21.33
N THR A 440 33.69 47.22 22.31
CA THR A 440 34.29 47.35 23.63
C THR A 440 35.29 46.21 23.81
N ILE A 441 36.58 46.53 23.62
CA ILE A 441 37.68 45.67 24.08
C ILE A 441 37.49 45.56 25.60
N LEU A 442 37.10 44.38 26.07
CA LEU A 442 36.98 44.08 27.49
C LEU A 442 38.03 43.05 27.84
N GLU A 443 39.22 43.57 28.16
CA GLU A 443 40.15 42.87 29.03
C GLU A 443 39.55 42.88 30.43
N ASP A 444 39.43 41.71 31.04
CA ASP A 444 39.03 41.47 32.42
C ASP A 444 37.52 41.23 32.70
N GLY A 445 37.22 40.02 33.18
CA GLY A 445 35.86 39.52 33.45
C GLY A 445 35.12 40.28 34.56
N LYS A 446 35.84 41.03 35.40
CA LYS A 446 35.27 41.94 36.41
C LYS A 446 34.68 43.21 35.80
N VAL A 447 35.28 43.74 34.73
CA VAL A 447 34.81 44.94 34.04
C VAL A 447 33.52 44.64 33.26
N LEU A 448 33.40 43.43 32.72
CA LEU A 448 32.20 42.94 32.04
C LEU A 448 30.99 42.83 33.00
N GLN A 449 31.23 42.39 34.24
CA GLN A 449 30.23 42.34 35.31
C GLN A 449 29.78 43.75 35.73
N LEU A 450 30.73 44.68 35.85
CA LEU A 450 30.47 46.10 36.18
C LEU A 450 29.73 46.84 35.05
N GLN A 451 29.97 46.50 33.78
CA GLN A 451 29.26 47.07 32.64
C GLN A 451 27.88 46.43 32.39
N LEU A 452 27.69 45.15 32.70
CA LEU A 452 26.37 44.52 32.76
C LEU A 452 25.50 45.22 33.82
N LEU A 453 26.07 45.51 35.00
CA LEU A 453 25.43 46.30 36.05
C LEU A 453 25.16 47.76 35.61
N SER A 454 26.05 48.39 34.84
CA SER A 454 25.82 49.76 34.33
C SER A 454 24.78 49.83 33.20
N SER A 455 24.63 48.76 32.42
CA SER A 455 23.62 48.63 31.36
C SER A 455 22.22 48.35 31.92
N LEU A 456 22.14 47.64 33.05
CA LEU A 456 20.95 47.49 33.89
C LEU A 456 20.56 48.80 34.60
N ASN A 457 21.44 49.81 34.62
CA ASN A 457 21.30 51.04 35.41
C ASN A 457 20.43 52.13 34.75
N LYS A 458 19.74 51.85 33.64
CA LYS A 458 18.86 52.85 32.98
C LYS A 458 17.58 53.15 33.76
N SER A 459 17.37 52.51 34.91
CA SER A 459 16.20 52.69 35.77
C SER A 459 16.55 52.97 37.24
N ILE A 460 17.77 53.42 37.55
CA ILE A 460 18.17 53.79 38.92
C ILE A 460 18.53 55.28 38.96
N ASP A 461 17.83 56.03 39.83
CA ASP A 461 17.93 57.49 40.02
C ASP A 461 19.22 57.96 40.74
N PHE A 462 20.31 57.19 40.66
CA PHE A 462 21.58 57.49 41.32
C PHE A 462 22.76 57.57 40.35
N SER A 463 23.75 58.40 40.70
CA SER A 463 24.97 58.53 39.90
C SER A 463 25.80 57.24 39.95
N VAL A 464 26.52 56.92 38.87
CA VAL A 464 27.40 55.74 38.76
C VAL A 464 28.42 55.67 39.91
N GLN A 465 28.90 56.82 40.40
CA GLN A 465 29.80 56.87 41.55
C GLN A 465 29.12 56.49 42.87
N THR A 466 27.83 56.80 43.02
CA THR A 466 27.03 56.44 44.21
C THR A 466 26.73 54.94 44.25
N THR A 467 26.43 54.33 43.10
CA THR A 467 26.22 52.87 42.97
C THR A 467 27.50 52.09 43.31
N VAL A 468 28.67 52.57 42.87
CA VAL A 468 29.96 51.96 43.19
C VAL A 468 30.31 52.09 44.68
N LYS A 469 29.97 53.22 45.31
CA LYS A 469 30.18 53.44 46.75
C LYS A 469 29.26 52.54 47.61
N LEU A 470 27.98 52.44 47.22
CA LEU A 470 26.99 51.59 47.90
C LEU A 470 27.31 50.09 47.78
N LEU A 471 27.81 49.63 46.63
CA LEU A 471 28.28 48.25 46.44
C LEU A 471 29.61 47.96 47.15
N GLY A 472 30.41 48.99 47.45
CA GLY A 472 31.65 48.86 48.22
C GLY A 472 31.44 48.83 49.74
N GLU A 473 30.34 49.41 50.23
CA GLU A 473 30.07 49.57 51.67
C GLU A 473 28.92 48.70 52.20
N HIS A 474 28.03 48.18 51.35
CA HIS A 474 26.95 47.26 51.76
C HIS A 474 26.76 46.11 50.75
N GLU A 475 26.74 44.87 51.26
CA GLU A 475 26.49 43.65 50.48
C GLU A 475 25.01 43.58 50.03
N HIS A 476 24.62 44.41 49.05
CA HIS A 476 23.37 44.23 48.33
C HIS A 476 23.55 43.16 47.25
N PHE A 477 22.70 42.13 47.26
CA PHE A 477 22.74 41.04 46.28
C PHE A 477 21.63 41.23 45.24
N VAL A 478 21.96 41.04 43.96
CA VAL A 478 20.96 41.03 42.88
C VAL A 478 20.34 39.63 42.79
N VAL A 479 19.10 39.50 43.23
CA VAL A 479 18.30 38.28 43.08
C VAL A 479 17.71 38.25 41.66
N TRP A 480 17.74 37.09 40.99
CA TRP A 480 17.24 36.95 39.62
C TRP A 480 15.77 37.41 39.54
N CYS A 481 15.55 38.50 38.79
CA CYS A 481 14.26 39.16 38.67
C CYS A 481 14.08 39.66 37.23
N PRO A 482 13.06 39.20 36.47
CA PRO A 482 12.78 39.74 35.14
C PRO A 482 12.38 41.23 35.16
N LYS A 483 11.99 41.76 36.33
CA LYS A 483 11.73 43.19 36.59
C LYS A 483 12.90 43.93 37.27
N GLN A 484 14.07 43.28 37.41
CA GLN A 484 15.34 43.86 37.87
C GLN A 484 15.32 44.48 39.29
N HIS A 485 14.52 43.96 40.23
CA HIS A 485 14.54 44.43 41.62
C HIS A 485 15.82 44.01 42.38
N SER A 486 16.41 44.91 43.18
CA SER A 486 17.59 44.68 44.03
C SER A 486 17.28 44.83 45.52
N PHE A 487 17.92 44.03 46.39
CA PHE A 487 17.70 44.03 47.84
C PHE A 487 19.00 43.80 48.61
N ASP A 488 19.09 44.27 49.87
CA ASP A 488 20.00 43.66 50.85
C ASP A 488 19.41 42.37 51.45
N LEU A 489 20.28 41.57 52.09
CA LEU A 489 19.90 40.33 52.76
C LEU A 489 18.88 40.55 53.88
N GLU A 490 18.99 41.66 54.61
CA GLU A 490 18.09 41.97 55.73
C GLU A 490 16.66 42.19 55.23
N THR A 491 16.49 42.96 54.16
CA THR A 491 15.21 43.24 53.48
C THR A 491 14.61 41.95 52.90
N ILE A 492 15.42 41.07 52.29
CA ILE A 492 14.93 39.76 51.83
C ILE A 492 14.43 38.94 53.01
N GLU A 493 15.16 38.90 54.12
CA GLU A 493 14.78 38.14 55.30
C GLU A 493 13.47 38.65 55.92
N GLU A 494 13.28 39.97 55.98
CA GLU A 494 12.06 40.59 56.46
C GLU A 494 10.86 40.29 55.56
N ILE A 495 11.01 40.40 54.24
CA ILE A 495 9.92 40.12 53.29
C ILE A 495 9.54 38.63 53.32
N ILE A 496 10.52 37.73 53.43
CA ILE A 496 10.25 36.28 53.55
C ILE A 496 9.51 35.99 54.86
N LYS A 497 9.91 36.61 55.98
CA LYS A 497 9.18 36.51 57.26
C LYS A 497 7.75 37.03 57.14
N GLU A 498 7.53 38.13 56.42
CA GLU A 498 6.19 38.67 56.15
C GLU A 498 5.33 37.68 55.33
N PHE A 499 5.91 37.07 54.29
CA PHE A 499 5.20 36.06 53.49
C PHE A 499 4.89 34.78 54.28
N GLN A 500 5.82 34.33 55.13
CA GLN A 500 5.60 33.17 55.99
C GLN A 500 4.46 33.42 56.98
N LEU A 501 4.36 34.63 57.54
CA LEU A 501 3.29 35.02 58.45
C LEU A 501 1.94 35.14 57.73
N LYS A 502 1.92 35.70 56.51
CA LYS A 502 0.67 35.89 55.73
C LYS A 502 0.18 34.62 55.04
N TYR A 503 1.06 33.72 54.62
CA TYR A 503 0.73 32.53 53.82
C TYR A 503 1.45 31.26 54.32
N PRO A 504 1.24 30.84 55.59
CA PRO A 504 2.04 29.80 56.25
C PRO A 504 1.93 28.40 55.63
N THR A 505 0.87 28.12 54.87
CA THR A 505 0.60 26.81 54.25
C THR A 505 0.88 26.77 52.74
N ASN A 506 1.32 27.87 52.13
CA ASN A 506 1.54 27.95 50.69
C ASN A 506 2.84 27.24 50.28
N LYS A 507 2.74 26.27 49.34
CA LYS A 507 3.88 25.46 48.87
C LYS A 507 5.00 26.31 48.27
N VAL A 508 4.66 27.36 47.53
CA VAL A 508 5.61 28.26 46.87
C VAL A 508 6.36 29.11 47.91
N VAL A 509 5.67 29.55 48.96
CA VAL A 509 6.29 30.28 50.08
C VAL A 509 7.24 29.36 50.88
N LYS A 510 6.86 28.09 51.06
CA LYS A 510 7.72 27.09 51.72
C LYS A 510 9.00 26.80 50.91
N GLU A 511 8.87 26.59 49.61
CA GLU A 511 10.02 26.41 48.71
C GLU A 511 10.94 27.65 48.66
N LEU A 512 10.37 28.86 48.71
CA LEU A 512 11.13 30.10 48.81
C LEU A 512 11.97 30.17 50.09
N ILE A 513 11.38 29.81 51.23
CA ILE A 513 12.06 29.76 52.54
C ILE A 513 13.20 28.74 52.50
N ASP A 514 12.94 27.55 51.95
CA ASP A 514 13.96 26.50 51.82
C ASP A 514 15.10 26.95 50.90
N LEU A 515 14.81 27.60 49.77
CA LEU A 515 15.81 28.17 48.86
C LEU A 515 16.62 29.31 49.52
N TYR A 516 15.97 30.17 50.31
CA TYR A 516 16.66 31.23 51.06
C TYR A 516 17.61 30.66 52.11
N HIS A 517 17.18 29.63 52.86
CA HIS A 517 18.05 28.97 53.84
C HIS A 517 19.20 28.22 53.20
N GLN A 518 18.98 27.55 52.07
CA GLN A 518 20.05 26.92 51.28
C GLN A 518 21.03 27.95 50.74
N PHE A 519 20.53 29.11 50.29
CA PHE A 519 21.37 30.22 49.84
C PHE A 519 22.25 30.79 50.97
N LYS A 520 21.66 31.02 52.15
CA LYS A 520 22.36 31.55 53.33
C LYS A 520 23.41 30.57 53.88
N THR A 521 23.11 29.27 53.88
CA THR A 521 24.04 28.22 54.33
C THR A 521 25.19 27.95 53.36
N ASN A 522 25.04 28.27 52.07
CA ASN A 522 26.08 28.14 51.04
C ASN A 522 26.92 29.42 50.83
N ASN A 523 27.17 30.23 51.87
CA ASN A 523 27.90 31.50 51.77
C ASN A 523 27.34 32.45 50.70
N ASN A 524 26.01 32.62 50.65
CA ASN A 524 25.34 33.50 49.69
C ASN A 524 25.59 33.11 48.22
N LYS A 525 25.85 31.81 47.96
CA LYS A 525 25.96 31.23 46.62
C LYS A 525 24.75 30.35 46.35
N GLY A 526 24.03 30.64 45.27
CA GLY A 526 22.84 29.89 44.87
C GLY A 526 21.82 30.79 44.14
N LYS A 527 20.65 30.23 43.84
CA LYS A 527 19.53 30.96 43.23
C LYS A 527 18.55 31.39 44.34
N LEU A 528 18.10 32.64 44.29
CA LEU A 528 16.97 33.16 45.04
C LEU A 528 15.90 33.64 44.06
N ILE A 529 14.62 33.53 44.43
CA ILE A 529 13.50 34.07 43.65
C ILE A 529 13.16 35.45 44.19
N CYS A 530 12.94 36.43 43.31
CA CYS A 530 12.55 37.78 43.72
C CYS A 530 11.24 37.77 44.53
N PRO A 531 11.24 38.22 45.80
CA PRO A 531 10.06 38.20 46.66
C PRO A 531 8.91 39.09 46.14
N PHE A 532 9.23 40.19 45.46
CA PHE A 532 8.22 41.07 44.85
C PHE A 532 7.54 40.45 43.63
N CYS A 533 8.28 39.70 42.82
CA CYS A 533 7.68 38.92 41.73
C CYS A 533 6.77 37.82 42.30
N LEU A 534 7.14 37.23 43.45
CA LEU A 534 6.31 36.27 44.17
C LEU A 534 5.02 36.90 44.72
N LYS A 535 5.08 38.14 45.23
CA LYS A 535 3.91 38.87 45.74
C LYS A 535 2.80 38.97 44.70
N HIS A 536 3.17 39.25 43.45
CA HIS A 536 2.25 39.38 42.34
C HIS A 536 1.61 38.04 41.93
N THR A 537 2.31 36.92 42.10
CA THR A 537 1.77 35.58 41.87
C THR A 537 0.87 35.10 43.01
N LEU A 538 1.08 35.59 44.23
CA LEU A 538 0.30 35.22 45.42
C LEU A 538 -0.98 36.07 45.62
N THR A 539 -1.10 37.21 44.92
CA THR A 539 -2.23 38.14 45.03
C THR A 539 -3.21 38.08 43.85
N LYS A 540 -2.94 37.19 42.88
CA LYS A 540 -3.94 36.67 41.94
C LYS A 540 -4.50 35.37 42.51
#